data_AF-A0A8T4Z9N5-F1
#
_entry.id   AF-A0A8T4Z9N5-F1
#
_cell.length_a   1.000
_cell.length_b   1.000
_cell.length_c   1.000
_cell.angle_alpha   90.00
_cell.angle_beta   90.00
_cell.angle_gamma   90.00
#
_symmetry.space_group_name_H-M   'P 1'
#
loop_
_entity.id
_entity.type
_entity.pdbx_description
1 polymer ?
#
loop_
_entity_poly.entity_id
_entity_poly.type
_entity_poly.pdbx_seq_one_letter_code
_entity_poly.pdbx_strand_id
1 'polypeptide(L)'
;MDNEAKHRAGRNMIKARFHEYYRRNRENITPPKSMGQREFGFLLFVEGAMLRHKSFNQPSELGKFIEATVPSDIYYSAAYYMDPEAPMDRKGWTGSDLIFDIDADHIETECKRIHDKWRCDTCGASGGGKPPIICPKCKGQRFTETTWMCRECLEEAKNEASKLIDLLIRDFGMNHEEVNLNFSGHRGYHIHVESEIFKNLGSDERKEIVDYLTGVGLDLKLLNLSYPTDESDASGKLTSHDPGWRGRIARSVEEIVLRMDREPLGKLGLRREVIESIIEYRKNIGKDISEFIKDV
;
A
#
# COMPACT_ATOMS: atom_id res chain seq x y z
N MET A 1 -2.96 28.77 -32.85
CA MET A 1 -2.01 27.76 -32.35
C MET A 1 -2.80 26.51 -32.00
N ASP A 2 -2.59 25.46 -32.78
CA ASP A 2 -3.19 24.14 -32.62
C ASP A 2 -2.97 23.58 -31.20
N ASN A 3 -3.99 22.91 -30.65
CA ASN A 3 -3.92 22.27 -29.34
C ASN A 3 -2.77 21.26 -29.28
N GLU A 4 -2.51 20.57 -30.39
CA GLU A 4 -1.41 19.60 -30.49
C GLU A 4 -0.04 20.27 -30.33
N ALA A 5 0.15 21.45 -30.93
CA ALA A 5 1.38 22.22 -30.81
C ALA A 5 1.60 22.71 -29.37
N LYS A 6 0.55 23.13 -28.65
CA LYS A 6 0.62 23.49 -27.23
C LYS A 6 0.98 22.29 -26.35
N HIS A 7 0.36 21.13 -26.58
CA HIS A 7 0.67 19.90 -25.85
C HIS A 7 2.12 19.44 -26.09
N ARG A 8 2.62 19.57 -27.32
CA ARG A 8 4.00 19.25 -27.68
C ARG A 8 5.01 20.18 -27.00
N ALA A 9 4.74 21.49 -27.00
CA ALA A 9 5.57 22.48 -26.31
C ALA A 9 5.62 22.22 -24.79
N GLY A 10 4.47 21.93 -24.17
CA GLY A 10 4.39 21.56 -22.75
C GLY A 10 5.20 20.31 -22.41
N ARG A 11 5.07 19.24 -23.22
CA ARG A 11 5.86 18.00 -23.05
C ARG A 11 7.36 18.24 -23.16
N ASN A 12 7.79 19.05 -24.13
CA ASN A 12 9.21 19.39 -24.29
C ASN A 12 9.76 20.17 -23.09
N MET A 13 8.98 21.09 -22.53
CA MET A 13 9.35 21.82 -21.32
C MET A 13 9.52 20.88 -20.12
N ILE A 14 8.57 19.95 -19.92
CA ILE A 14 8.66 18.96 -18.83
C ILE A 14 9.87 18.05 -19.03
N LYS A 15 10.09 17.54 -20.25
CA LYS A 15 11.26 16.72 -20.59
C LYS A 15 12.57 17.46 -20.29
N ALA A 16 12.65 18.76 -20.58
CA ALA A 16 13.84 19.57 -20.25
C ALA A 16 14.09 19.64 -18.73
N ARG A 17 13.04 19.70 -17.91
CA ARG A 17 13.16 19.65 -16.45
C ARG A 17 13.60 18.28 -15.94
N PHE A 18 13.10 17.20 -16.53
CA PHE A 18 13.58 15.85 -16.22
C PHE A 18 15.05 15.68 -16.58
N HIS A 19 15.47 16.15 -17.75
CA HIS A 19 16.88 16.13 -18.14
C HIS A 19 17.77 16.91 -17.15
N GLU A 20 17.35 18.11 -16.74
CA GLU A 20 18.05 18.90 -15.72
C GLU A 20 18.15 18.16 -14.38
N TYR A 21 17.06 17.53 -13.95
CA TYR A 21 17.02 16.73 -12.73
C TYR A 21 17.96 15.53 -12.80
N TYR A 22 17.87 14.70 -13.85
CA TYR A 22 18.71 13.52 -13.99
C TYR A 22 20.19 13.88 -14.11
N ARG A 23 20.53 14.93 -14.87
CA ARG A 23 21.92 15.41 -14.97
C ARG A 23 22.48 15.83 -13.60
N ARG A 24 21.70 16.52 -12.77
CA ARG A 24 22.13 16.98 -11.45
C ARG A 24 22.23 15.85 -10.42
N ASN A 25 21.39 14.83 -10.55
CA ASN A 25 21.26 13.77 -9.55
C ASN A 25 21.82 12.43 -10.03
N ARG A 26 22.56 12.39 -11.14
CA ARG A 26 23.02 11.16 -11.77
C ARG A 26 23.82 10.24 -10.84
N GLU A 27 24.58 10.81 -9.93
CA GLU A 27 25.39 10.08 -8.94
C GLU A 27 24.55 9.63 -7.72
N ASN A 28 23.37 10.20 -7.52
CA ASN A 28 22.47 9.90 -6.40
C ASN A 28 21.41 8.84 -6.76
N ILE A 29 21.40 8.33 -8.00
CA ILE A 29 20.47 7.27 -8.40
C ILE A 29 20.99 5.95 -7.83
N THR A 30 20.39 5.50 -6.73
CA THR A 30 20.71 4.21 -6.11
C THR A 30 20.07 3.06 -6.92
N PRO A 31 20.87 2.17 -7.54
CA PRO A 31 20.32 1.01 -8.23
C PRO A 31 19.85 -0.06 -7.23
N PRO A 32 18.93 -0.96 -7.64
CA PRO A 32 18.53 -2.09 -6.80
C PRO A 32 19.70 -3.07 -6.58
N LYS A 33 19.60 -3.88 -5.52
CA LYS A 33 20.53 -5.01 -5.33
C LYS A 33 20.47 -5.95 -6.53
N SER A 34 21.61 -6.57 -6.84
CA SER A 34 21.77 -7.49 -7.98
C SER A 34 21.31 -6.90 -9.32
N MET A 35 21.60 -5.61 -9.57
CA MET A 35 21.15 -4.89 -10.78
C MET A 35 21.46 -5.62 -12.09
N GLY A 36 22.59 -6.34 -12.18
CA GLY A 36 22.99 -7.11 -13.36
C GLY A 36 22.09 -8.33 -13.65
N GLN A 37 21.28 -8.76 -12.69
CA GLN A 37 20.31 -9.85 -12.84
C GLN A 37 18.89 -9.33 -13.07
N ARG A 38 18.68 -8.00 -13.18
CA ARG A 38 17.36 -7.40 -13.30
C ARG A 38 17.14 -6.80 -14.68
N GLU A 39 15.91 -6.92 -15.16
CA GLU A 39 15.47 -6.19 -16.35
C GLU A 39 15.08 -4.77 -15.93
N PHE A 40 15.56 -3.78 -16.67
CA PHE A 40 15.12 -2.39 -16.57
C PHE A 40 14.13 -2.04 -17.68
N GLY A 41 13.13 -1.25 -17.32
CA GLY A 41 12.12 -0.69 -18.21
C GLY A 41 12.10 0.83 -18.12
N PHE A 42 11.94 1.52 -19.25
CA PHE A 42 11.92 2.98 -19.31
C PHE A 42 10.77 3.44 -20.19
N LEU A 43 9.86 4.24 -19.63
CA LEU A 43 8.85 4.94 -20.42
C LEU A 43 9.41 6.27 -20.87
N LEU A 44 9.28 6.60 -22.17
CA LEU A 44 9.75 7.87 -22.72
C LEU A 44 8.59 8.87 -22.84
N PHE A 45 8.92 10.16 -22.93
CA PHE A 45 7.94 11.24 -23.21
C PHE A 45 7.27 11.15 -24.60
N VAL A 46 7.73 10.22 -25.45
CA VAL A 46 7.07 9.88 -26.71
C VAL A 46 5.98 8.85 -26.39
N GLU A 47 4.76 9.15 -26.80
CA GLU A 47 3.57 8.38 -26.46
C GLU A 47 3.72 6.89 -26.83
N GLY A 48 3.53 6.00 -25.84
CA GLY A 48 3.65 4.55 -26.00
C GLY A 48 5.08 4.01 -26.17
N ALA A 49 6.11 4.85 -26.16
CA ALA A 49 7.49 4.42 -26.36
C ALA A 49 8.09 3.88 -25.04
N MET A 50 8.03 2.56 -24.88
CA MET A 50 8.67 1.84 -23.77
C MET A 50 9.94 1.13 -24.25
N LEU A 51 11.07 1.37 -23.57
CA LEU A 51 12.29 0.60 -23.74
C LEU A 51 12.30 -0.50 -22.68
N ARG A 52 12.44 -1.75 -23.11
CA ARG A 52 12.52 -2.95 -22.25
C ARG A 52 13.74 -3.78 -22.59
N HIS A 53 13.94 -4.88 -21.86
CA HIS A 53 15.07 -5.80 -22.09
C HIS A 53 16.42 -5.08 -21.99
N LYS A 54 16.55 -4.21 -20.99
CA LYS A 54 17.81 -3.53 -20.66
C LYS A 54 18.38 -4.10 -19.38
N SER A 55 19.68 -4.27 -19.34
CA SER A 55 20.42 -4.61 -18.13
C SER A 55 21.57 -3.62 -17.94
N PHE A 56 22.01 -3.47 -16.70
CA PHE A 56 23.15 -2.62 -16.36
C PHE A 56 23.95 -3.32 -15.27
N ASN A 57 25.28 -3.29 -15.37
CA ASN A 57 26.15 -3.90 -14.37
C ASN A 57 26.79 -2.86 -13.46
N GLN A 58 26.73 -1.58 -13.83
CA GLN A 58 27.33 -0.48 -13.08
C GLN A 58 26.33 0.68 -12.91
N PRO A 59 26.25 1.30 -11.72
CA PRO A 59 25.40 2.47 -11.49
C PRO A 59 25.68 3.63 -12.47
N SER A 60 26.96 3.80 -12.86
CA SER A 60 27.37 4.86 -13.79
C SER A 60 26.84 4.66 -15.21
N GLU A 61 26.66 3.42 -15.66
CA GLU A 61 26.07 3.08 -16.97
C GLU A 61 24.59 3.41 -16.99
N LEU A 62 23.87 2.98 -15.94
CA LEU A 62 22.45 3.31 -15.75
C LEU A 62 22.24 4.83 -15.74
N GLY A 63 23.06 5.56 -14.98
CA GLY A 63 22.99 7.02 -14.92
C GLY A 63 23.22 7.70 -16.27
N LYS A 64 24.21 7.26 -17.06
CA LYS A 64 24.45 7.76 -18.44
C LYS A 64 23.24 7.51 -19.33
N PHE A 65 22.68 6.31 -19.24
CA PHE A 65 21.53 5.92 -20.06
C PHE A 65 20.29 6.75 -19.75
N ILE A 66 19.98 6.96 -18.46
CA ILE A 66 18.86 7.79 -18.01
C ILE A 66 19.03 9.24 -18.49
N GLU A 67 20.23 9.81 -18.33
CA GLU A 67 20.52 11.18 -18.80
C GLU A 67 20.35 11.31 -20.32
N ALA A 68 20.81 10.34 -21.09
CA ALA A 68 20.74 10.35 -22.55
C ALA A 68 19.31 10.15 -23.09
N THR A 69 18.51 9.31 -22.44
CA THR A 69 17.16 8.95 -22.92
C THR A 69 16.07 9.85 -22.36
N VAL A 70 16.27 10.41 -21.16
CA VAL A 70 15.33 11.25 -20.42
C VAL A 70 13.96 10.58 -20.32
N PRO A 71 13.85 9.46 -19.59
CA PRO A 71 12.58 8.77 -19.40
C PRO A 71 11.62 9.62 -18.56
N SER A 72 10.31 9.41 -18.74
CA SER A 72 9.29 9.89 -17.81
C SER A 72 9.20 8.99 -16.58
N ASP A 73 9.43 7.69 -16.76
CA ASP A 73 9.29 6.67 -15.72
C ASP A 73 10.39 5.62 -15.88
N ILE A 74 10.90 5.15 -14.75
CA ILE A 74 11.98 4.17 -14.67
C ILE A 74 11.51 3.02 -13.79
N TYR A 75 11.65 1.79 -14.30
CA TYR A 75 11.26 0.57 -13.63
C TYR A 75 12.40 -0.44 -13.64
N TYR A 76 12.37 -1.36 -12.69
CA TYR A 76 13.16 -2.58 -12.75
C TYR A 76 12.29 -3.78 -12.34
N SER A 77 12.66 -4.97 -12.79
CA SER A 77 11.90 -6.18 -12.47
C SER A 77 12.07 -6.59 -11.01
N ALA A 78 10.95 -6.98 -10.38
CA ALA A 78 10.97 -7.73 -9.12
C ALA A 78 11.75 -9.05 -9.26
N ALA A 79 11.69 -9.63 -10.46
CA ALA A 79 12.36 -10.88 -10.80
C ALA A 79 13.84 -10.71 -11.11
N TYR A 80 14.57 -11.77 -10.83
CA TYR A 80 15.96 -12.00 -11.19
C TYR A 80 16.02 -12.98 -12.36
N TYR A 81 16.98 -12.75 -13.26
CA TYR A 81 17.17 -13.51 -14.49
C TYR A 81 18.65 -13.83 -14.71
N MET A 82 18.93 -14.94 -15.39
CA MET A 82 20.28 -15.25 -15.89
C MET A 82 20.68 -14.33 -17.05
N ASP A 83 19.74 -14.05 -17.96
CA ASP A 83 19.92 -13.10 -19.06
C ASP A 83 18.73 -12.11 -19.07
N PRO A 84 18.85 -10.94 -18.40
CA PRO A 84 17.75 -9.98 -18.32
C PRO A 84 17.40 -9.32 -19.67
N GLU A 85 18.30 -9.35 -20.65
CA GLU A 85 18.07 -8.76 -21.98
C GLU A 85 17.43 -9.74 -22.96
N ALA A 86 17.45 -11.03 -22.67
CA ALA A 86 16.78 -12.02 -23.49
C ALA A 86 15.24 -11.81 -23.55
N PRO A 87 14.58 -12.38 -24.58
CA PRO A 87 13.13 -12.57 -24.59
C PRO A 87 12.66 -13.48 -23.43
N MET A 88 11.40 -13.35 -23.02
CA MET A 88 10.86 -13.96 -21.80
C MET A 88 11.12 -15.47 -21.65
N ASP A 89 10.96 -16.23 -22.74
CA ASP A 89 11.18 -17.68 -22.81
C ASP A 89 12.64 -18.09 -22.59
N ARG A 90 13.58 -17.16 -22.76
CA ARG A 90 15.03 -17.40 -22.66
C ARG A 90 15.72 -16.62 -21.55
N LYS A 91 15.00 -15.79 -20.79
CA LYS A 91 15.59 -15.01 -19.68
C LYS A 91 16.19 -15.89 -18.58
N GLY A 92 15.64 -17.08 -18.37
CA GLY A 92 16.04 -17.97 -17.29
C GLY A 92 15.77 -17.34 -15.92
N TRP A 93 14.51 -17.34 -15.49
CA TRP A 93 14.10 -16.84 -14.17
C TRP A 93 14.83 -17.58 -13.04
N THR A 94 15.35 -16.83 -12.07
CA THR A 94 16.10 -17.36 -10.91
C THR A 94 15.50 -16.99 -9.56
N GLY A 95 14.40 -16.24 -9.55
CA GLY A 95 13.73 -15.81 -8.34
C GLY A 95 13.01 -14.46 -8.51
N SER A 96 12.35 -14.00 -7.46
CA SER A 96 11.80 -12.64 -7.39
C SER A 96 11.62 -12.15 -5.96
N ASP A 97 11.80 -10.84 -5.76
CA ASP A 97 11.44 -10.18 -4.51
C ASP A 97 9.95 -10.34 -4.21
N LEU A 98 9.57 -10.19 -2.95
CA LEU A 98 8.18 -10.05 -2.56
C LEU A 98 7.84 -8.56 -2.48
N ILE A 99 6.96 -8.09 -3.37
CA ILE A 99 6.58 -6.68 -3.47
C ILE A 99 5.11 -6.54 -3.12
N PHE A 100 4.82 -5.54 -2.29
CA PHE A 100 3.46 -5.10 -1.98
C PHE A 100 3.27 -3.66 -2.44
N ASP A 101 2.16 -3.40 -3.12
CA ASP A 101 1.76 -2.07 -3.57
C ASP A 101 0.52 -1.63 -2.78
N ILE A 102 0.65 -0.53 -2.05
CA ILE A 102 -0.42 0.07 -1.25
C ILE A 102 -0.83 1.36 -1.94
N ASP A 103 -1.90 1.26 -2.71
CA ASP A 103 -2.48 2.38 -3.44
C ASP A 103 -3.60 3.04 -2.62
N ALA A 104 -3.42 4.32 -2.29
CA ALA A 104 -4.41 5.07 -1.53
C ALA A 104 -5.76 5.19 -2.26
N ASP A 105 -5.80 5.06 -3.59
CA ASP A 105 -7.07 5.07 -4.35
C ASP A 105 -7.97 3.89 -3.93
N HIS A 106 -7.39 2.79 -3.46
CA HIS A 106 -8.12 1.60 -3.00
C HIS A 106 -8.50 1.63 -1.52
N ILE A 107 -8.01 2.60 -0.75
CA ILE A 107 -8.33 2.76 0.68
C ILE A 107 -9.53 3.70 0.83
N GLU A 108 -10.62 3.24 1.45
CA GLU A 108 -11.79 4.10 1.66
C GLU A 108 -11.49 5.15 2.73
N THR A 109 -11.62 6.43 2.38
CA THR A 109 -11.42 7.56 3.30
C THR A 109 -12.55 8.57 3.15
N GLU A 110 -12.97 9.20 4.26
CA GLU A 110 -14.09 10.14 4.23
C GLU A 110 -13.83 11.37 3.34
N CYS A 111 -12.56 11.79 3.23
CA CYS A 111 -12.13 12.93 2.42
C CYS A 111 -12.31 12.73 0.91
N LYS A 112 -12.36 11.48 0.42
CA LYS A 112 -12.64 11.19 -1.01
C LYS A 112 -13.96 11.78 -1.47
N ARG A 113 -14.96 11.84 -0.60
CA ARG A 113 -16.27 12.45 -0.90
C ARG A 113 -16.17 13.95 -1.22
N ILE A 114 -15.10 14.61 -0.76
CA ILE A 114 -14.87 16.04 -0.91
C ILE A 114 -14.11 16.33 -2.21
N HIS A 115 -13.04 15.57 -2.47
CA HIS A 115 -12.12 15.89 -3.57
C HIS A 115 -12.32 15.05 -4.83
N ASP A 116 -12.79 13.81 -4.71
CA ASP A 116 -13.07 13.00 -5.90
C ASP A 116 -14.38 13.44 -6.53
N LYS A 117 -14.42 13.40 -7.86
CA LYS A 117 -15.57 13.80 -8.64
C LYS A 117 -15.82 12.81 -9.75
N TRP A 118 -17.09 12.60 -10.04
CA TRP A 118 -17.51 11.83 -11.20
C TRP A 118 -18.41 12.66 -12.10
N ARG A 119 -18.38 12.35 -13.40
CA ARG A 119 -19.27 12.91 -14.41
C ARG A 119 -19.78 11.79 -15.29
N CYS A 120 -21.09 11.66 -15.42
CA CYS A 120 -21.73 10.73 -16.34
C CYS A 120 -21.44 11.14 -17.78
N ASP A 121 -20.91 10.21 -18.56
CA ASP A 121 -20.53 10.44 -19.96
C ASP A 121 -21.75 10.67 -20.85
N THR A 122 -22.88 10.06 -20.51
CA THR A 122 -24.10 10.10 -21.33
C THR A 122 -24.88 11.42 -21.17
N CYS A 123 -25.10 11.88 -19.94
CA CYS A 123 -25.99 13.03 -19.68
C CYS A 123 -25.32 14.19 -18.94
N GLY A 124 -24.02 14.09 -18.65
CA GLY A 124 -23.25 15.13 -17.96
C GLY A 124 -23.60 15.35 -16.49
N ALA A 125 -24.44 14.51 -15.87
CA ALA A 125 -24.69 14.56 -14.43
C ALA A 125 -23.37 14.35 -13.67
N SER A 126 -23.15 15.06 -12.56
CA SER A 126 -21.91 14.95 -11.79
C SER A 126 -22.19 14.95 -10.29
N GLY A 127 -21.22 14.46 -9.53
CA GLY A 127 -21.27 14.40 -8.07
C GLY A 127 -19.89 14.23 -7.47
N GLY A 128 -19.81 14.30 -6.13
CA GLY A 128 -18.59 14.05 -5.36
C GLY A 128 -18.46 12.59 -4.92
N GLY A 129 -17.23 12.16 -4.64
CA GLY A 129 -16.88 10.80 -4.25
C GLY A 129 -16.82 9.82 -5.42
N LYS A 130 -16.90 8.52 -5.11
CA LYS A 130 -16.92 7.44 -6.09
C LYS A 130 -18.17 7.51 -6.98
N PRO A 131 -18.07 7.14 -8.27
CA PRO A 131 -19.23 7.09 -9.14
C PRO A 131 -20.25 6.06 -8.64
N PRO A 132 -21.56 6.34 -8.78
CA PRO A 132 -22.57 5.33 -8.55
C PRO A 132 -22.52 4.26 -9.66
N ILE A 133 -22.98 3.04 -9.35
CA ILE A 133 -23.08 1.95 -10.35
C ILE A 133 -24.01 2.37 -11.51
N ILE A 134 -25.05 3.15 -11.22
CA ILE A 134 -26.05 3.62 -12.19
C ILE A 134 -26.26 5.12 -12.02
N CYS A 135 -26.25 5.85 -13.13
CA CYS A 135 -26.46 7.30 -13.12
C CYS A 135 -27.87 7.61 -12.60
N PRO A 136 -28.01 8.48 -11.58
CA PRO A 136 -29.32 8.82 -11.03
C PRO A 136 -30.23 9.52 -12.04
N LYS A 137 -29.67 10.22 -13.03
CA LYS A 137 -30.41 11.02 -14.02
C LYS A 137 -30.80 10.25 -15.28
N CYS A 138 -29.86 9.54 -15.92
CA CYS A 138 -30.09 8.89 -17.22
C CYS A 138 -30.02 7.37 -17.20
N LYS A 139 -29.72 6.75 -16.04
CA LYS A 139 -29.51 5.31 -15.88
C LYS A 139 -28.32 4.73 -16.68
N GLY A 140 -27.50 5.56 -17.31
CA GLY A 140 -26.22 5.15 -17.90
C GLY A 140 -25.21 4.67 -16.83
N GLN A 141 -24.23 3.89 -17.26
CA GLN A 141 -23.22 3.26 -16.37
C GLN A 141 -21.79 3.73 -16.67
N ARG A 142 -21.63 4.67 -17.60
CA ARG A 142 -20.33 5.22 -18.00
C ARG A 142 -20.08 6.56 -17.32
N PHE A 143 -18.94 6.66 -16.65
CA PHE A 143 -18.53 7.83 -15.90
C PHE A 143 -17.06 8.15 -16.19
N THR A 144 -16.78 9.44 -16.30
CA THR A 144 -15.44 9.99 -16.19
C THR A 144 -15.19 10.37 -14.74
N GLU A 145 -14.10 9.89 -14.18
CA GLU A 145 -13.69 10.18 -12.81
C GLU A 145 -12.52 11.16 -12.80
N THR A 146 -12.47 11.99 -11.78
CA THR A 146 -11.31 12.82 -11.45
C THR A 146 -11.01 12.59 -9.99
N THR A 147 -9.91 11.90 -9.73
CA THR A 147 -9.40 11.63 -8.39
C THR A 147 -8.34 12.65 -8.03
N TRP A 148 -8.23 12.95 -6.74
CA TRP A 148 -7.20 13.85 -6.22
C TRP A 148 -6.60 13.28 -4.94
N MET A 149 -5.27 13.38 -4.81
CA MET A 149 -4.59 12.94 -3.61
C MET A 149 -4.45 14.06 -2.59
N CYS A 150 -5.08 13.88 -1.43
CA CYS A 150 -4.88 14.76 -0.28
C CYS A 150 -3.95 14.12 0.77
N ARG A 151 -3.58 14.91 1.78
CA ARG A 151 -2.70 14.47 2.87
C ARG A 151 -3.32 13.31 3.66
N GLU A 152 -4.63 13.35 3.91
CA GLU A 152 -5.32 12.30 4.67
C GLU A 152 -5.27 10.96 3.94
N CYS A 153 -5.51 10.93 2.62
CA CYS A 153 -5.38 9.70 1.83
C CYS A 153 -3.98 9.08 1.92
N LEU A 154 -2.92 9.93 1.89
CA LEU A 154 -1.54 9.46 1.99
C LEU A 154 -1.17 9.01 3.41
N GLU A 155 -1.74 9.62 4.45
CA GLU A 155 -1.52 9.18 5.82
C GLU A 155 -2.20 7.83 6.08
N GLU A 156 -3.41 7.61 5.55
CA GLU A 156 -4.06 6.30 5.65
C GLU A 156 -3.29 5.21 4.90
N ALA A 157 -2.79 5.49 3.69
CA ALA A 157 -1.91 4.55 2.98
C ALA A 157 -0.61 4.24 3.75
N LYS A 158 -0.06 5.23 4.44
CA LYS A 158 1.12 5.05 5.30
C LYS A 158 0.79 4.21 6.54
N ASN A 159 -0.40 4.37 7.11
CA ASN A 159 -0.87 3.55 8.22
C ASN A 159 -0.99 2.07 7.79
N GLU A 160 -1.58 1.81 6.62
CA GLU A 160 -1.63 0.44 6.06
C GLU A 160 -0.23 -0.12 5.77
N ALA A 161 0.68 0.69 5.24
CA ALA A 161 2.08 0.29 5.05
C ALA A 161 2.76 -0.08 6.37
N SER A 162 2.51 0.69 7.42
CA SER A 162 3.06 0.42 8.76
C SER A 162 2.51 -0.88 9.35
N LYS A 163 1.21 -1.15 9.19
CA LYS A 163 0.58 -2.41 9.61
C LYS A 163 1.17 -3.60 8.88
N LEU A 164 1.45 -3.47 7.58
CA LEU A 164 2.05 -4.54 6.78
C LEU A 164 3.50 -4.80 7.21
N ILE A 165 4.31 -3.75 7.40
CA ILE A 165 5.70 -3.89 7.88
C ILE A 165 5.73 -4.59 9.24
N ASP A 166 4.88 -4.18 10.19
CA ASP A 166 4.76 -4.84 11.49
C ASP A 166 4.45 -6.33 11.34
N LEU A 167 3.59 -6.70 10.39
CA LEU A 167 3.21 -8.09 10.13
C LEU A 167 4.40 -8.88 9.57
N LEU A 168 5.06 -8.35 8.55
CA LEU A 168 6.23 -8.97 7.93
C LEU A 168 7.35 -9.25 8.95
N ILE A 169 7.55 -8.33 9.89
CA ILE A 169 8.60 -8.46 10.90
C ILE A 169 8.18 -9.42 12.02
N ARG A 170 6.99 -9.25 12.60
CA ARG A 170 6.57 -10.03 13.76
C ARG A 170 6.16 -11.47 13.42
N ASP A 171 5.46 -11.64 12.30
CA ASP A 171 4.82 -12.92 11.98
C ASP A 171 5.69 -13.73 11.01
N PHE A 172 6.28 -13.06 10.01
CA PHE A 172 7.17 -13.71 9.03
C PHE A 172 8.65 -13.66 9.43
N GLY A 173 9.00 -13.01 10.54
CA GLY A 173 10.37 -12.98 11.06
C GLY A 173 11.37 -12.23 10.17
N MET A 174 10.90 -11.30 9.35
CA MET A 174 11.76 -10.52 8.47
C MET A 174 12.61 -9.52 9.25
N ASN A 175 13.84 -9.32 8.81
CA ASN A 175 14.69 -8.25 9.35
C ASN A 175 14.29 -6.91 8.75
N HIS A 176 14.43 -5.83 9.53
CA HIS A 176 14.19 -4.47 9.04
C HIS A 176 15.03 -4.12 7.80
N GLU A 177 16.23 -4.67 7.67
CA GLU A 177 17.14 -4.43 6.53
C GLU A 177 16.71 -5.13 5.23
N GLU A 178 15.83 -6.14 5.33
CA GLU A 178 15.26 -6.83 4.18
C GLU A 178 14.02 -6.10 3.62
N VAL A 179 13.43 -5.18 4.39
CA VAL A 179 12.17 -4.50 4.09
C VAL A 179 12.40 -3.04 3.70
N ASN A 180 12.30 -2.75 2.40
CA ASN A 180 12.46 -1.40 1.87
C ASN A 180 11.10 -0.75 1.59
N LEU A 181 10.79 0.33 2.32
CA LEU A 181 9.61 1.16 2.09
C LEU A 181 9.92 2.31 1.14
N ASN A 182 9.16 2.41 0.05
CA ASN A 182 9.33 3.43 -0.98
C ASN A 182 8.02 4.17 -1.21
N PHE A 183 8.05 5.50 -1.27
CA PHE A 183 6.91 6.27 -1.78
C PHE A 183 6.83 6.09 -3.29
N SER A 184 5.65 5.78 -3.84
CA SER A 184 5.47 5.52 -5.28
C SER A 184 5.66 6.76 -6.16
N GLY A 185 5.80 7.94 -5.55
CA GLY A 185 5.92 9.22 -6.22
C GLY A 185 4.58 9.88 -6.52
N HIS A 186 3.45 9.19 -6.25
CA HIS A 186 2.13 9.72 -6.57
C HIS A 186 1.07 9.41 -5.51
N ARG A 187 0.67 8.14 -5.36
CA ARG A 187 -0.59 7.75 -4.69
C ARG A 187 -0.42 6.76 -3.55
N GLY A 188 0.78 6.32 -3.25
CA GLY A 188 0.92 5.17 -2.38
C GLY A 188 2.35 4.82 -2.02
N TYR A 189 2.51 3.61 -1.52
CA TYR A 189 3.79 3.08 -1.07
C TYR A 189 4.04 1.70 -1.65
N HIS A 190 5.28 1.42 -2.02
CA HIS A 190 5.75 0.10 -2.37
C HIS A 190 6.63 -0.44 -1.25
N ILE A 191 6.35 -1.65 -0.79
CA ILE A 191 7.18 -2.37 0.16
C ILE A 191 7.88 -3.49 -0.58
N HIS A 192 9.21 -3.42 -0.66
CA HIS A 192 10.05 -4.43 -1.30
C HIS A 192 10.72 -5.27 -0.22
N VAL A 193 10.42 -6.56 -0.19
CA VAL A 193 11.06 -7.53 0.68
C VAL A 193 12.11 -8.30 -0.11
N GLU A 194 13.37 -7.95 0.11
CA GLU A 194 14.53 -8.58 -0.51
C GLU A 194 15.08 -9.67 0.42
N SER A 195 14.48 -10.86 0.39
CA SER A 195 14.88 -11.99 1.23
C SER A 195 15.11 -13.25 0.40
N GLU A 196 16.22 -13.97 0.66
CA GLU A 196 16.53 -15.23 -0.02
C GLU A 196 15.50 -16.32 0.30
N ILE A 197 14.82 -16.25 1.45
CA ILE A 197 13.77 -17.21 1.85
C ILE A 197 12.57 -17.12 0.90
N PHE A 198 12.18 -15.90 0.51
CA PHE A 198 10.99 -15.67 -0.32
C PHE A 198 11.28 -15.62 -1.82
N LYS A 199 12.55 -15.59 -2.19
CA LYS A 199 13.00 -15.43 -3.57
C LYS A 199 12.44 -16.47 -4.52
N ASN A 200 12.32 -17.73 -4.07
CA ASN A 200 11.88 -18.84 -4.89
C ASN A 200 10.37 -19.15 -4.79
N LEU A 201 9.60 -18.35 -4.02
CA LEU A 201 8.16 -18.56 -3.94
C LEU A 201 7.50 -18.34 -5.30
N GLY A 202 6.65 -19.28 -5.69
CA GLY A 202 5.79 -19.19 -6.86
C GLY A 202 4.55 -18.33 -6.59
N SER A 203 3.65 -18.30 -7.57
CA SER A 203 2.45 -17.47 -7.50
C SER A 203 1.48 -17.95 -6.41
N ASP A 204 1.36 -19.26 -6.23
CA ASP A 204 0.40 -19.84 -5.28
C ASP A 204 0.86 -19.63 -3.83
N GLU A 205 2.15 -19.83 -3.54
CA GLU A 205 2.69 -19.56 -2.20
C GLU A 205 2.62 -18.06 -1.84
N ARG A 206 2.82 -17.18 -2.82
CA ARG A 206 2.65 -15.73 -2.63
C ARG A 206 1.18 -15.38 -2.36
N LYS A 207 0.25 -16.09 -2.98
CA LYS A 207 -1.17 -15.91 -2.71
C LYS A 207 -1.53 -16.31 -1.27
N GLU A 208 -0.98 -17.40 -0.75
CA GLU A 208 -1.19 -17.78 0.65
C GLU A 208 -0.68 -16.70 1.63
N ILE A 209 0.43 -16.02 1.29
CA ILE A 209 0.89 -14.85 2.05
C ILE A 209 -0.17 -13.74 2.01
N VAL A 210 -0.70 -13.42 0.83
CA VAL A 210 -1.76 -12.39 0.69
C VAL A 210 -3.03 -12.78 1.47
N ASP A 211 -3.44 -14.04 1.44
CA ASP A 211 -4.60 -14.54 2.17
C ASP A 211 -4.37 -14.43 3.68
N TYR A 212 -3.16 -14.76 4.17
CA TYR A 212 -2.78 -14.51 5.57
C TYR A 212 -2.83 -13.02 5.94
N LEU A 213 -2.28 -12.14 5.09
CA LEU A 213 -2.25 -10.69 5.32
C LEU A 213 -3.66 -10.08 5.40
N THR A 214 -4.57 -10.59 4.58
CA THR A 214 -5.95 -10.08 4.48
C THR A 214 -6.92 -10.81 5.42
N GLY A 215 -6.46 -11.83 6.15
CA GLY A 215 -7.28 -12.62 7.07
C GLY A 215 -8.31 -13.50 6.36
N VAL A 216 -8.09 -13.80 5.08
CA VAL A 216 -8.95 -14.72 4.31
C VAL A 216 -8.81 -16.12 4.91
N GLY A 217 -9.95 -16.75 5.20
CA GLY A 217 -9.98 -18.09 5.79
C GLY A 217 -9.71 -18.14 7.30
N LEU A 218 -9.67 -17.00 8.00
CA LEU A 218 -9.46 -16.95 9.44
C LEU A 218 -10.61 -17.65 10.20
N ASP A 219 -10.31 -18.72 10.93
CA ASP A 219 -11.26 -19.40 11.80
C ASP A 219 -11.02 -19.01 13.26
N LEU A 220 -11.98 -18.26 13.83
CA LEU A 220 -11.94 -17.81 15.22
C LEU A 220 -11.88 -18.97 16.23
N LYS A 221 -12.43 -20.15 15.89
CA LYS A 221 -12.34 -21.33 16.76
C LYS A 221 -10.91 -21.86 16.82
N LEU A 222 -10.21 -21.90 15.68
CA LEU A 222 -8.80 -22.30 15.64
C LEU A 222 -7.90 -21.30 16.37
N LEU A 223 -8.32 -20.03 16.41
CA LEU A 223 -7.68 -19.00 17.21
C LEU A 223 -8.07 -19.06 18.70
N ASN A 224 -8.86 -20.04 19.17
CA ASN A 224 -9.41 -20.08 20.52
C ASN A 224 -10.08 -18.76 20.95
N LEU A 225 -10.79 -18.10 20.03
CA LEU A 225 -11.60 -16.91 20.28
C LEU A 225 -13.08 -17.30 20.46
N SER A 226 -13.32 -18.38 21.19
CA SER A 226 -14.66 -18.81 21.58
C SER A 226 -15.11 -18.12 22.86
N TYR A 227 -16.41 -17.88 22.99
CA TYR A 227 -17.00 -17.48 24.27
C TYR A 227 -16.68 -18.56 25.32
N PRO A 228 -16.09 -18.19 26.48
CA PRO A 228 -15.86 -19.15 27.55
C PRO A 228 -17.18 -19.79 27.95
N THR A 229 -17.24 -21.12 27.92
CA THR A 229 -18.42 -21.86 28.40
C THR A 229 -18.39 -22.06 29.92
N ASP A 230 -17.23 -21.83 30.55
CA ASP A 230 -16.97 -21.95 31.98
C ASP A 230 -16.00 -20.83 32.41
N GLU A 231 -16.17 -20.23 33.58
CA GLU A 231 -15.28 -19.18 34.12
C GLU A 231 -13.85 -19.68 34.38
N SER A 232 -13.66 -21.00 34.53
CA SER A 232 -12.36 -21.64 34.69
C SER A 232 -11.61 -21.86 33.37
N ASP A 233 -12.26 -21.64 32.22
CA ASP A 233 -11.65 -21.82 30.90
C ASP A 233 -10.76 -20.63 30.52
N ALA A 234 -9.47 -20.75 30.83
CA ALA A 234 -8.46 -19.77 30.45
C ALA A 234 -8.03 -19.88 28.97
N SER A 235 -8.50 -20.89 28.21
CA SER A 235 -8.04 -21.15 26.84
C SER A 235 -8.40 -20.06 25.83
N GLY A 236 -9.28 -19.13 26.22
CA GLY A 236 -9.69 -17.97 25.42
C GLY A 236 -9.14 -16.61 25.86
N LYS A 237 -8.24 -16.54 26.85
CA LYS A 237 -7.67 -15.24 27.26
C LYS A 237 -6.83 -14.65 26.13
N LEU A 238 -7.25 -13.49 25.65
CA LEU A 238 -6.62 -12.78 24.56
C LEU A 238 -5.73 -11.68 25.14
N THR A 239 -4.46 -11.63 24.73
CA THR A 239 -3.53 -10.59 25.17
C THR A 239 -2.90 -9.87 23.98
N SER A 240 -2.56 -8.59 24.15
CA SER A 240 -1.84 -7.79 23.14
C SER A 240 -0.44 -8.31 22.81
N HIS A 241 0.09 -9.23 23.63
CA HIS A 241 1.39 -9.88 23.44
C HIS A 241 1.28 -11.21 22.69
N ASP A 242 0.07 -11.71 22.44
CA ASP A 242 -0.12 -12.93 21.65
C ASP A 242 0.49 -12.77 20.24
N PRO A 243 1.04 -13.85 19.64
CA PRO A 243 1.59 -13.78 18.30
C PRO A 243 0.50 -13.74 17.23
N GLY A 244 0.87 -13.31 16.02
CA GLY A 244 0.05 -13.37 14.82
C GLY A 244 -1.31 -12.68 14.95
N TRP A 245 -2.32 -13.30 14.34
CA TRP A 245 -3.69 -12.77 14.31
C TRP A 245 -4.34 -12.65 15.69
N ARG A 246 -4.01 -13.50 16.67
CA ARG A 246 -4.52 -13.36 18.04
C ARG A 246 -4.11 -12.02 18.64
N GLY A 247 -2.81 -11.71 18.62
CA GLY A 247 -2.32 -10.43 19.13
C GLY A 247 -2.83 -9.23 18.35
N ARG A 248 -2.96 -9.35 17.02
CA ARG A 248 -3.55 -8.28 16.19
C ARG A 248 -4.98 -7.97 16.61
N ILE A 249 -5.81 -9.00 16.74
CA ILE A 249 -7.20 -8.84 17.21
C ILE A 249 -7.19 -8.22 18.61
N ALA A 250 -6.33 -8.68 19.51
CA ALA A 250 -6.21 -8.15 20.86
C ALA A 250 -5.90 -6.64 20.87
N ARG A 251 -4.86 -6.22 20.15
CA ARG A 251 -4.43 -4.81 20.05
C ARG A 251 -5.50 -3.94 19.41
N SER A 252 -6.16 -4.44 18.37
CA SER A 252 -7.29 -3.72 17.75
C SER A 252 -8.47 -3.57 18.71
N VAL A 253 -8.81 -4.62 19.48
CA VAL A 253 -9.86 -4.54 20.51
C VAL A 253 -9.48 -3.55 21.60
N GLU A 254 -8.24 -3.56 22.09
CA GLU A 254 -7.74 -2.57 23.06
C GLU A 254 -7.84 -1.15 22.50
N GLU A 255 -7.44 -0.92 21.25
CA GLU A 255 -7.56 0.38 20.59
C GLU A 255 -9.02 0.85 20.48
N ILE A 256 -9.91 -0.04 20.02
CA ILE A 256 -11.36 0.23 19.97
C ILE A 256 -11.90 0.55 21.35
N VAL A 257 -11.54 -0.23 22.37
CA VAL A 257 -12.05 -0.11 23.74
C VAL A 257 -11.43 1.04 24.50
N LEU A 258 -10.26 1.57 24.13
CA LEU A 258 -9.59 2.65 24.86
C LEU A 258 -9.67 4.01 24.15
N ARG A 259 -9.76 4.04 22.81
CA ARG A 259 -9.56 5.27 22.03
C ARG A 259 -10.76 5.71 21.18
N MET A 260 -11.64 4.81 20.75
CA MET A 260 -12.71 5.18 19.79
C MET A 260 -13.91 5.86 20.44
N ASP A 261 -14.31 7.02 19.95
CA ASP A 261 -15.49 7.73 20.45
C ASP A 261 -16.84 7.07 20.06
N ARG A 262 -17.96 7.59 20.59
CA ARG A 262 -19.33 7.07 20.36
C ARG A 262 -19.66 6.86 18.89
N GLU A 263 -19.38 7.86 18.05
CA GLU A 263 -19.78 7.86 16.64
C GLU A 263 -19.04 6.78 15.83
N PRO A 264 -17.70 6.64 15.94
CA PRO A 264 -16.98 5.50 15.37
C PRO A 264 -17.42 4.14 15.91
N LEU A 265 -17.68 4.00 17.22
CA LEU A 265 -18.18 2.74 17.80
C LEU A 265 -19.55 2.33 17.25
N GLY A 266 -20.42 3.30 16.96
CA GLY A 266 -21.70 3.06 16.30
C GLY A 266 -21.55 2.53 14.87
N LYS A 267 -20.54 3.01 14.12
CA LYS A 267 -20.22 2.52 12.77
C LYS A 267 -19.79 1.04 12.76
N LEU A 268 -19.30 0.51 13.88
CA LEU A 268 -18.96 -0.91 14.05
C LEU A 268 -20.18 -1.82 14.27
N GLY A 269 -21.40 -1.27 14.33
CA GLY A 269 -22.62 -2.03 14.55
C GLY A 269 -22.82 -2.50 15.99
N LEU A 270 -22.08 -1.93 16.95
CA LEU A 270 -22.26 -2.23 18.37
C LEU A 270 -23.59 -1.70 18.89
N ARG A 271 -24.23 -2.48 19.77
CA ARG A 271 -25.46 -2.04 20.46
C ARG A 271 -25.17 -0.84 21.36
N ARG A 272 -26.16 0.06 21.49
CA ARG A 272 -26.01 1.30 22.27
C ARG A 272 -25.60 1.04 23.72
N GLU A 273 -26.15 -0.01 24.33
CA GLU A 273 -25.83 -0.40 25.71
C GLU A 273 -24.34 -0.77 25.84
N VAL A 274 -23.81 -1.53 24.87
CA VAL A 274 -22.39 -1.91 24.83
C VAL A 274 -21.49 -0.68 24.66
N ILE A 275 -21.88 0.26 23.80
CA ILE A 275 -21.14 1.50 23.58
C ILE A 275 -21.05 2.31 24.88
N GLU A 276 -22.17 2.48 25.59
CA GLU A 276 -22.16 3.20 26.87
C GLU A 276 -21.35 2.46 27.94
N SER A 277 -21.41 1.12 28.01
CA SER A 277 -20.56 0.33 28.90
C SER A 277 -19.07 0.52 28.62
N ILE A 278 -18.65 0.53 27.35
CA ILE A 278 -17.24 0.79 26.97
C ILE A 278 -16.80 2.17 27.44
N ILE A 279 -17.65 3.20 27.25
CA ILE A 279 -17.33 4.58 27.61
C ILE A 279 -17.28 4.76 29.12
N GLU A 280 -18.20 4.14 29.85
CA GLU A 280 -18.20 4.15 31.31
C GLU A 280 -16.95 3.46 31.87
N TYR A 281 -16.61 2.29 31.33
CA TYR A 281 -15.40 1.56 31.70
C TYR A 281 -14.13 2.40 31.54
N ARG A 282 -13.97 3.14 30.42
CA ARG A 282 -12.83 4.04 30.21
C ARG A 282 -12.72 5.14 31.26
N LYS A 283 -13.86 5.74 31.66
CA LYS A 283 -13.88 6.79 32.68
C LYS A 283 -13.37 6.27 34.02
N ASN A 284 -13.64 5.00 34.32
CA ASN A 284 -13.19 4.37 35.56
C ASN A 284 -11.69 4.04 35.52
N ILE A 285 -11.14 3.58 34.39
CA ILE A 285 -9.68 3.41 34.22
C ILE A 285 -8.93 4.74 34.46
N GLY A 286 -9.44 5.84 33.89
CA GLY A 286 -8.82 7.15 34.08
C GLY A 286 -8.83 7.63 35.53
N LYS A 287 -9.80 7.20 36.34
CA LYS A 287 -9.86 7.47 37.78
C LYS A 287 -8.89 6.60 38.57
N ASP A 288 -8.84 5.29 38.29
CA ASP A 288 -7.92 4.35 38.96
C ASP A 288 -6.46 4.77 38.79
N ILE A 289 -6.05 5.19 37.59
CA ILE A 289 -4.68 5.69 37.35
C ILE A 289 -4.44 7.01 38.12
N SER A 290 -5.44 7.88 38.21
CA SER A 290 -5.33 9.16 38.93
C SER A 290 -5.29 8.99 40.45
N GLU A 291 -5.91 7.94 40.99
CA GLU A 291 -5.83 7.56 42.40
C GLU A 291 -4.49 6.88 42.71
N PHE A 292 -4.02 5.97 41.83
CA PHE A 292 -2.73 5.31 41.97
C PHE A 292 -1.54 6.29 41.97
N ILE A 293 -1.63 7.40 41.23
CA ILE A 293 -0.60 8.47 41.21
C ILE A 293 -0.67 9.38 42.45
N LYS A 294 -1.79 9.43 43.18
CA LYS A 294 -1.89 10.22 44.42
C LYS A 294 -1.29 9.50 45.63
N ASP A 295 -1.14 8.18 45.55
CA ASP A 295 -0.60 7.33 46.61
C ASP A 295 0.91 7.01 46.42
N VAL A 296 1.58 7.66 45.45
CA VAL A 296 3.04 7.63 45.20
C VAL A 296 3.62 9.02 45.41
#